data_AF-A0A846GHX3-F1
#
_entry.id   AF-A0A846GHX3-F1
#
_cell.length_a   1.000
_cell.length_b   1.000
_cell.length_c   1.000
_cell.angle_alpha   90.00
_cell.angle_beta   90.00
_cell.angle_gamma   90.00
#
_symmetry.space_group_name_H-M   'P 1'
#
loop_
_entity.id
_entity.type
_entity.pdbx_description
1 polymer ?
#
loop_
_entity_poly.entity_id
_entity_poly.type
_entity_poly.pdbx_seq_one_letter_code
_entity_poly.pdbx_strand_id
1 'polypeptide(L)'
;MNIYQKSFKLILAGNTNIAAMINAIIRATLQARNDTKNSDLTFRQVHIFHSEQSLQALTTSVGWQEALSNYKISSTSLVHHVTKIEDSNVDRFRDLVEQLRTIVNPLDNPQNYIDLTGGISSLKSILAVFGYVLDIENIYSLEIDFSKDPDTRKKQASLFYHELEKAEVSIKYSKFPPIREFDTFGKLNYTEVLRHRSNINDLVNCLTKLLPSGVDIEHLRESLLSGVNSRLIGEVTEETYSYRHSIFSSSAGVEEVANIILTIIKSADLENKTLGKKLDEVRDVFSQNPKYFVKTETLEYITRLITSVRNDIAHPCSENSYSKDIIAIQSRLSSQLAFAFLQFTTKTLSSFLDQNGQLVNVQILETPTDKNQTIFYFGFDGDFTGDYLKMAFEQSNEDEVRQRSHIVHEVIGELKKLIYKATKDHKSVLFAEGDNILFKAPYQASLLNDLQRIYKEKTGLTGTIGYGKTLPEVALAMRLAKAQGGGNIMGIALKN
;
A
#
# COMPACT_ATOMS: atom_id res chain seq x y z
N MET A 1 -26.69 -12.70 2.74
CA MET A 1 -25.38 -12.90 3.39
C MET A 1 -25.52 -14.02 4.40
N ASN A 2 -24.74 -15.09 4.24
CA ASN A 2 -24.81 -16.30 5.07
C ASN A 2 -24.28 -15.98 6.48
N ILE A 3 -25.04 -16.28 7.53
CA ILE A 3 -24.73 -15.96 8.95
C ILE A 3 -23.61 -16.87 9.51
N TYR A 4 -23.26 -17.93 8.78
CA TYR A 4 -22.19 -18.84 9.13
C TYR A 4 -20.81 -18.24 8.81
N GLN A 5 -20.06 -17.98 9.89
CA GLN A 5 -18.67 -17.49 9.98
C GLN A 5 -18.46 -15.97 10.16
N LYS A 6 -19.34 -15.25 10.86
CA LYS A 6 -18.88 -14.02 11.54
C LYS A 6 -17.91 -14.42 12.67
N SER A 7 -16.63 -14.10 12.50
CA SER A 7 -15.61 -14.26 13.54
C SER A 7 -15.60 -13.01 14.43
N PHE A 8 -15.52 -13.19 15.75
CA PHE A 8 -15.51 -12.09 16.72
C PHE A 8 -14.16 -12.05 17.44
N LYS A 9 -13.56 -10.86 17.53
CA LYS A 9 -12.31 -10.63 18.28
C LYS A 9 -12.55 -9.53 19.32
N LEU A 10 -11.95 -9.69 20.49
CA LEU A 10 -11.94 -8.67 21.54
C LEU A 10 -10.51 -8.16 21.72
N ILE A 11 -10.34 -6.85 21.85
CA ILE A 11 -9.07 -6.18 22.13
C ILE A 11 -9.23 -5.38 23.42
N LEU A 12 -8.34 -5.57 24.38
CA LEU A 12 -8.37 -4.83 25.63
C LEU A 12 -6.98 -4.60 26.22
N ALA A 13 -6.92 -3.68 27.18
CA ALA A 13 -5.73 -3.46 27.99
C ALA A 13 -5.65 -4.46 29.15
N GLY A 14 -4.44 -4.94 29.43
CA GLY A 14 -4.14 -5.68 30.65
C GLY A 14 -4.21 -4.78 31.88
N ASN A 15 -4.52 -5.36 33.02
CA ASN A 15 -4.58 -4.67 34.32
C ASN A 15 -3.81 -5.46 35.38
N THR A 16 -3.25 -4.79 36.39
CA THR A 16 -2.71 -5.43 37.59
C THR A 16 -3.82 -5.88 38.53
N ASN A 17 -4.99 -5.24 38.49
CA ASN A 17 -6.21 -5.78 39.07
C ASN A 17 -6.83 -6.82 38.11
N ILE A 18 -6.60 -8.10 38.41
CA ILE A 18 -7.03 -9.23 37.58
C ILE A 18 -8.55 -9.35 37.53
N ALA A 19 -9.25 -9.12 38.64
CA ALA A 19 -10.71 -9.15 38.67
C ALA A 19 -11.30 -8.14 37.68
N ALA A 20 -10.79 -6.90 37.65
CA ALA A 20 -11.25 -5.88 36.71
C ALA A 20 -11.07 -6.30 35.24
N MET A 21 -9.91 -6.86 34.88
CA MET A 21 -9.63 -7.33 33.51
C MET A 21 -10.54 -8.50 33.11
N ILE A 22 -10.74 -9.47 34.01
CA ILE A 22 -11.56 -10.65 33.74
C ILE A 22 -13.05 -10.27 33.65
N ASN A 23 -13.50 -9.34 34.50
CA ASN A 23 -14.87 -8.83 34.47
C ASN A 23 -15.15 -8.08 33.17
N ALA A 24 -14.17 -7.36 32.61
CA ALA A 24 -14.27 -6.73 31.29
C ALA A 24 -14.47 -7.78 30.19
N ILE A 25 -13.68 -8.87 30.17
CA ILE A 25 -13.82 -9.96 29.20
C ILE A 25 -15.20 -10.63 29.30
N ILE A 26 -15.66 -10.91 30.53
CA ILE A 26 -16.99 -11.49 30.78
C ILE A 26 -18.07 -10.54 30.25
N ARG A 27 -18.03 -9.26 30.63
CA ARG A 27 -19.07 -8.31 30.25
C ARG A 27 -19.09 -8.01 28.76
N ALA A 28 -17.93 -7.93 28.11
CA ALA A 28 -17.81 -7.82 26.66
C ALA A 28 -18.44 -9.01 25.96
N THR A 29 -18.24 -10.23 26.48
CA THR A 29 -18.83 -11.45 25.93
C THR A 29 -20.35 -11.42 26.08
N LEU A 30 -20.86 -11.07 27.26
CA LEU A 30 -22.30 -10.90 27.49
C LEU A 30 -22.90 -9.82 26.59
N GLN A 31 -22.17 -8.74 26.32
CA GLN A 31 -22.62 -7.69 25.40
C GLN A 31 -22.69 -8.21 23.97
N ALA A 32 -21.66 -8.90 23.49
CA ALA A 32 -21.64 -9.45 22.13
C ALA A 32 -22.77 -10.49 21.93
N ARG A 33 -23.08 -11.30 22.95
CA ARG A 33 -24.24 -12.20 22.95
C ARG A 33 -25.56 -11.44 22.80
N ASN A 34 -25.71 -10.32 23.51
CA ASN A 34 -26.90 -9.47 23.42
C ASN A 34 -27.01 -8.79 22.04
N ASP A 35 -25.94 -8.16 21.58
CA ASP A 35 -25.88 -7.45 20.29
C ASP A 35 -26.22 -8.38 19.10
N THR A 36 -25.83 -9.65 19.19
CA THR A 36 -26.03 -10.66 18.14
C THR A 36 -27.26 -11.55 18.36
N LYS A 37 -27.92 -11.44 19.52
CA LYS A 37 -28.99 -12.35 19.98
C LYS A 37 -28.57 -13.83 19.96
N ASN A 38 -27.29 -14.11 20.23
CA ASN A 38 -26.74 -15.46 20.28
C ASN A 38 -26.16 -15.72 21.67
N SER A 39 -26.84 -16.55 22.48
CA SER A 39 -26.46 -16.86 23.86
C SER A 39 -25.16 -17.66 24.01
N ASP A 40 -24.74 -18.38 22.96
CA ASP A 40 -23.55 -19.23 22.98
C ASP A 40 -22.34 -18.57 22.31
N LEU A 41 -22.47 -17.31 21.87
CA LEU A 41 -21.36 -16.58 21.27
C LEU A 41 -20.20 -16.42 22.26
N THR A 42 -18.99 -16.64 21.74
CA THR A 42 -17.72 -16.36 22.40
C THR A 42 -16.77 -15.68 21.41
N PHE A 43 -15.81 -14.92 21.92
CA PHE A 43 -14.74 -14.38 21.09
C PHE A 43 -13.78 -15.51 20.71
N ARG A 44 -13.46 -15.61 19.41
CA ARG A 44 -12.47 -16.59 18.91
C ARG A 44 -11.09 -16.30 19.50
N GLN A 45 -10.75 -15.01 19.60
CA GLN A 45 -9.51 -14.52 20.19
C GLN A 45 -9.81 -13.29 21.04
N VAL A 46 -9.23 -13.26 22.23
CA VAL A 46 -9.25 -12.13 23.15
C VAL A 46 -7.81 -11.64 23.29
N HIS A 47 -7.48 -10.55 22.60
CA HIS A 47 -6.16 -9.96 22.59
C HIS A 47 -5.98 -9.00 23.75
N ILE A 48 -5.05 -9.31 24.65
CA ILE A 48 -4.80 -8.53 25.86
C ILE A 48 -3.41 -7.91 25.77
N PHE A 49 -3.36 -6.57 25.79
CA PHE A 49 -2.10 -5.82 25.77
C PHE A 49 -1.65 -5.50 27.20
N HIS A 50 -0.66 -6.24 27.68
CA HIS A 50 -0.13 -6.16 29.03
C HIS A 50 1.11 -5.28 29.12
N SER A 51 1.25 -4.57 30.25
CA SER A 51 2.59 -4.28 30.81
C SER A 51 3.19 -5.55 31.42
N GLU A 52 4.51 -5.59 31.61
CA GLU A 52 5.17 -6.73 32.27
C GLU A 52 4.55 -7.04 33.64
N GLN A 53 4.25 -5.99 34.42
CA GLN A 53 3.60 -6.11 35.73
C GLN A 53 2.19 -6.70 35.64
N SER A 54 1.40 -6.31 34.64
CA SER A 54 0.05 -6.85 34.45
C SER A 54 0.07 -8.33 34.08
N LEU A 55 1.00 -8.76 33.21
CA LEU A 55 1.12 -10.17 32.87
C LEU A 55 1.57 -11.00 34.08
N GLN A 56 2.52 -10.49 34.86
CA GLN A 56 2.98 -11.13 36.09
C GLN A 56 1.86 -11.25 37.14
N ALA A 57 1.02 -10.22 37.29
CA ALA A 57 -0.14 -10.28 38.18
C ALA A 57 -1.14 -11.36 37.73
N LEU A 58 -1.33 -11.56 36.42
CA LEU A 58 -2.24 -12.58 35.90
C LEU A 58 -1.71 -13.99 36.16
N THR A 59 -0.41 -14.22 35.95
CA THR A 59 0.20 -15.55 36.13
C THR A 59 0.28 -15.98 37.59
N THR A 60 0.31 -15.01 38.52
CA THR A 60 0.35 -15.26 39.97
C THR A 60 -1.04 -15.31 40.60
N SER A 61 -2.09 -14.85 39.91
CA SER A 61 -3.46 -14.87 40.39
C SER A 61 -4.13 -16.23 40.18
N VAL A 62 -4.94 -16.63 41.16
CA VAL A 62 -5.79 -17.83 41.11
C VAL A 62 -7.26 -17.48 40.84
N GLY A 63 -8.08 -18.46 40.46
CA GLY A 63 -9.54 -18.35 40.36
C GLY A 63 -10.10 -17.68 39.10
N TRP A 64 -9.31 -16.93 38.35
CA TRP A 64 -9.81 -16.22 37.16
C TRP A 64 -10.27 -17.15 36.02
N GLN A 65 -9.64 -18.33 35.88
CA GLN A 65 -10.01 -19.32 34.86
C GLN A 65 -11.39 -19.91 35.16
N GLU A 66 -11.68 -20.18 36.44
CA GLU A 66 -13.00 -20.64 36.89
C GLU A 66 -14.05 -19.56 36.66
N ALA A 67 -13.73 -18.30 36.97
CA ALA A 67 -14.62 -17.17 36.70
C ALA A 67 -14.99 -17.05 35.20
N LEU A 68 -14.05 -17.26 34.27
CA LEU A 68 -14.34 -17.30 32.84
C LEU A 68 -15.19 -18.53 32.45
N SER A 69 -14.89 -19.69 33.02
CA SER A 69 -15.62 -20.94 32.77
C SER A 69 -17.10 -20.84 33.15
N ASN A 70 -17.43 -20.13 34.23
CA ASN A 70 -18.81 -19.86 34.65
C ASN A 70 -19.66 -19.19 33.55
N TYR A 71 -19.03 -18.50 32.61
CA TYR A 71 -19.68 -17.84 31.47
C TYR A 71 -19.41 -18.54 30.14
N LYS A 72 -18.92 -19.79 30.14
CA LYS A 72 -18.52 -20.57 28.95
C LYS A 72 -17.43 -19.90 28.11
N ILE A 73 -16.49 -19.18 28.73
CA ILE A 73 -15.39 -18.52 28.02
C ILE A 73 -14.12 -19.37 28.19
N SER A 74 -13.51 -19.79 27.09
CA SER A 74 -12.26 -20.57 27.13
C SER A 74 -11.06 -19.68 27.46
N SER A 75 -10.25 -20.10 28.42
CA SER A 75 -8.96 -19.45 28.72
C SER A 75 -7.95 -19.60 27.58
N THR A 76 -8.09 -20.62 26.73
CA THR A 76 -7.22 -20.81 25.55
C THR A 76 -7.48 -19.80 24.43
N SER A 77 -8.59 -19.05 24.50
CA SER A 77 -8.88 -17.96 23.57
C SER A 77 -8.10 -16.68 23.89
N LEU A 78 -7.42 -16.61 25.04
CA LEU A 78 -6.66 -15.43 25.45
C LEU A 78 -5.31 -15.39 24.71
N VAL A 79 -5.02 -14.27 24.07
CA VAL A 79 -3.76 -14.00 23.36
C VAL A 79 -3.07 -12.83 24.06
N HIS A 80 -1.93 -13.10 24.68
CA HIS A 80 -1.20 -12.12 25.48
C HIS A 80 -0.14 -11.40 24.65
N HIS A 81 -0.18 -10.07 24.65
CA HIS A 81 0.80 -9.20 24.03
C HIS A 81 1.48 -8.37 25.10
N VAL A 82 2.81 -8.41 25.20
CA VAL A 82 3.55 -7.60 26.19
C VAL A 82 4.11 -6.37 25.49
N THR A 83 3.74 -5.18 25.97
CA THR A 83 4.16 -3.91 25.37
C THR A 83 4.77 -2.97 26.39
N LYS A 84 5.85 -2.29 25.98
CA LYS A 84 6.59 -1.31 26.81
C LYS A 84 6.40 0.09 26.25
N ILE A 85 5.23 0.67 26.53
CA ILE A 85 4.80 1.98 25.99
C ILE A 85 5.31 3.16 26.85
N GLU A 86 5.80 2.89 28.06
CA GLU A 86 6.18 3.90 29.05
C GLU A 86 7.50 4.64 28.72
N ASP A 87 8.38 4.06 27.89
CA ASP A 87 9.73 4.57 27.65
C ASP A 87 9.86 5.57 26.47
N SER A 88 8.75 6.09 25.93
CA SER A 88 8.72 7.01 24.75
C SER A 88 9.52 6.53 23.52
N ASN A 89 9.81 5.23 23.41
CA ASN A 89 10.62 4.67 22.34
C ASN A 89 9.77 4.44 21.07
N VAL A 90 10.15 5.08 19.96
CA VAL A 90 9.45 5.04 18.67
C VAL A 90 9.36 3.64 18.07
N ASP A 91 10.41 2.83 18.19
CA ASP A 91 10.42 1.46 17.63
C ASP A 91 9.46 0.55 18.40
N ARG A 92 9.35 0.71 19.72
CA ARG A 92 8.38 -0.04 20.53
C ARG A 92 6.93 0.34 20.23
N PHE A 93 6.68 1.60 19.91
CA PHE A 93 5.37 2.03 19.43
C PHE A 93 5.07 1.43 18.04
N ARG A 94 6.06 1.37 17.14
CA ARG A 94 5.92 0.73 15.83
C ARG A 94 5.57 -0.76 15.97
N ASP A 95 6.22 -1.47 16.89
CA ASP A 95 5.93 -2.88 17.18
C ASP A 95 4.48 -3.09 17.64
N LEU A 96 3.98 -2.22 18.53
CA LEU A 96 2.58 -2.24 18.97
C LEU A 96 1.62 -2.05 17.79
N VAL A 97 1.92 -1.09 16.89
CA VAL A 97 1.09 -0.82 15.71
C VAL A 97 1.08 -2.03 14.76
N GLU A 98 2.20 -2.71 14.55
CA GLU A 98 2.25 -3.93 13.71
C GLU A 98 1.52 -5.13 14.35
N GLN A 99 1.59 -5.27 15.68
CA GLN A 99 0.79 -6.27 16.40
C GLN A 99 -0.71 -6.00 16.20
N LEU A 100 -1.13 -4.75 16.39
CA LEU A 100 -2.52 -4.33 16.17
C LEU A 100 -2.96 -4.59 14.72
N ARG A 101 -2.11 -4.25 13.73
CA ARG A 101 -2.37 -4.48 12.30
C ARG A 101 -2.60 -5.96 11.98
N THR A 102 -1.84 -6.85 12.62
CA THR A 102 -1.99 -8.31 12.47
C THR A 102 -3.33 -8.80 13.02
N ILE A 103 -3.84 -8.18 14.10
CA ILE A 103 -5.12 -8.55 14.73
C ILE A 103 -6.31 -8.18 13.83
N VAL A 104 -6.31 -6.98 13.25
CA VAL A 104 -7.43 -6.42 12.46
C VAL A 104 -7.30 -6.67 10.95
N ASN A 105 -6.63 -7.76 10.55
CA ASN A 105 -6.39 -8.05 9.15
C ASN A 105 -7.68 -7.90 8.31
N PRO A 106 -7.73 -6.97 7.33
CA PRO A 106 -8.94 -6.68 6.56
C PRO A 106 -9.43 -7.89 5.73
N LEU A 107 -8.56 -8.87 5.47
CA LEU A 107 -8.92 -10.11 4.76
C LEU A 107 -9.79 -11.04 5.61
N ASP A 108 -9.70 -10.98 6.94
CA ASP A 108 -10.43 -11.86 7.86
C ASP A 108 -11.86 -11.36 8.15
N ASN A 109 -12.14 -10.09 7.87
CA ASN A 109 -13.38 -9.35 8.16
C ASN A 109 -14.09 -9.72 9.50
N PRO A 110 -13.39 -9.78 10.65
CA PRO A 110 -14.02 -10.09 11.92
C PRO A 110 -14.76 -8.87 12.47
N GLN A 111 -15.80 -9.12 13.26
CA GLN A 111 -16.41 -8.08 14.07
C GLN A 111 -15.55 -7.85 15.32
N ASN A 112 -14.86 -6.72 15.36
CA ASN A 112 -13.95 -6.36 16.45
C ASN A 112 -14.70 -5.62 17.56
N TYR A 113 -14.36 -5.95 18.80
CA TYR A 113 -14.77 -5.25 20.00
C TYR A 113 -13.52 -4.69 20.70
N ILE A 114 -13.63 -3.47 21.23
CA ILE A 114 -12.57 -2.87 22.06
C ILE A 114 -13.15 -2.59 23.44
N ASP A 115 -12.47 -3.06 24.48
CA ASP A 115 -12.79 -2.73 25.86
C ASP A 115 -11.68 -1.83 26.44
N LEU A 116 -12.08 -0.64 26.90
CA LEU A 116 -11.19 0.39 27.44
C LEU A 116 -11.15 0.39 28.98
N THR A 117 -11.64 -0.67 29.63
CA THR A 117 -11.65 -0.82 31.09
C THR A 117 -10.23 -1.03 31.62
N GLY A 118 -9.84 -0.24 32.62
CA GLY A 118 -8.58 -0.47 33.33
C GLY A 118 -7.34 -0.13 32.49
N GLY A 119 -6.19 -0.71 32.84
CA GLY A 119 -4.91 -0.48 32.14
C GLY A 119 -4.34 0.94 32.25
N ILE A 120 -3.13 1.12 31.70
CA ILE A 120 -2.43 2.41 31.68
C ILE A 120 -3.11 3.39 30.71
N SER A 121 -3.11 4.68 31.04
CA SER A 121 -3.80 5.71 30.27
C SER A 121 -3.32 5.82 28.82
N SER A 122 -2.01 5.70 28.58
CA SER A 122 -1.42 5.75 27.23
C SER A 122 -1.97 4.66 26.32
N LEU A 123 -2.04 3.42 26.79
CA LEU A 123 -2.57 2.29 26.02
C LEU A 123 -4.06 2.47 25.71
N LYS A 124 -4.86 2.94 26.66
CA LYS A 124 -6.28 3.27 26.41
C LYS A 124 -6.44 4.32 25.31
N SER A 125 -5.65 5.39 25.35
CA SER A 125 -5.66 6.42 24.32
C SER A 125 -5.28 5.86 22.95
N ILE A 126 -4.26 4.99 22.89
CA ILE A 126 -3.85 4.32 21.65
C ILE A 126 -4.98 3.44 21.11
N LEU A 127 -5.61 2.61 21.95
CA LEU A 127 -6.71 1.74 21.55
C LEU A 127 -7.95 2.53 21.09
N ALA A 128 -8.23 3.68 21.71
CA ALA A 128 -9.31 4.57 21.29
C ALA A 128 -9.03 5.19 19.90
N VAL A 129 -7.81 5.70 19.67
CA VAL A 129 -7.38 6.22 18.36
C VAL A 129 -7.39 5.11 17.31
N PHE A 130 -6.95 3.92 17.68
CA PHE A 130 -6.95 2.75 16.82
C PHE A 130 -8.37 2.34 16.43
N GLY A 131 -9.30 2.32 17.39
CA GLY A 131 -10.72 2.08 17.13
C GLY A 131 -11.30 3.11 16.16
N TYR A 132 -10.91 4.38 16.29
CA TYR A 132 -11.32 5.45 15.38
C TYR A 132 -10.80 5.24 13.96
N VAL A 133 -9.50 5.02 13.80
CA VAL A 133 -8.86 4.87 12.47
C VAL A 133 -9.44 3.70 11.68
N LEU A 134 -9.96 2.67 12.35
CA LEU A 134 -10.50 1.46 11.74
C LEU A 134 -12.02 1.38 11.73
N ASP A 135 -12.71 2.45 12.13
CA ASP A 135 -14.18 2.50 12.21
C ASP A 135 -14.77 1.35 13.04
N ILE A 136 -14.13 1.03 14.16
CA ILE A 136 -14.64 0.02 15.11
C ILE A 136 -15.71 0.69 15.98
N GLU A 137 -16.98 0.39 15.73
CA GLU A 137 -18.09 0.97 16.50
C GLU A 137 -18.29 0.31 17.88
N ASN A 138 -17.83 -0.92 18.07
CA ASN A 138 -18.07 -1.72 19.28
C ASN A 138 -17.02 -1.45 20.35
N ILE A 139 -16.96 -0.20 20.81
CA ILE A 139 -16.04 0.25 21.86
C ILE A 139 -16.83 0.46 23.15
N TYR A 140 -16.35 -0.13 24.24
CA TYR A 140 -17.05 -0.12 25.50
C TYR A 140 -16.10 0.13 26.68
N SER A 141 -16.69 0.49 27.82
CA SER A 141 -16.01 0.55 29.11
C SER A 141 -16.93 0.03 30.21
N LEU A 142 -16.35 -0.74 31.12
CA LEU A 142 -16.98 -1.24 32.33
C LEU A 142 -16.79 -0.24 33.47
N GLU A 143 -17.92 0.22 34.01
CA GLU A 143 -18.03 1.07 35.19
C GLU A 143 -18.64 0.23 36.32
N ILE A 144 -17.97 0.17 37.47
CA ILE A 144 -18.46 -0.54 38.66
C ILE A 144 -18.53 0.45 39.80
N ASP A 145 -19.72 0.62 40.37
CA ASP A 145 -19.96 1.55 41.48
C ASP A 145 -19.63 0.86 42.80
N PHE A 146 -18.34 0.89 43.16
CA PHE A 146 -17.90 0.38 44.44
C PHE A 146 -18.35 1.26 45.61
N SER A 147 -18.39 0.65 46.79
CA SER A 147 -18.67 1.34 48.05
C SER A 147 -17.78 2.56 48.27
N LYS A 148 -18.31 3.57 48.97
CA LYS A 148 -17.55 4.73 49.43
C LYS A 148 -16.60 4.36 50.57
N ASP A 149 -16.90 3.29 51.31
CA ASP A 149 -16.05 2.76 52.37
C ASP A 149 -14.79 2.07 51.79
N PRO A 150 -13.57 2.47 52.19
CA PRO A 150 -12.32 1.96 51.60
C PRO A 150 -12.12 0.45 51.74
N ASP A 151 -12.44 -0.14 52.89
CA ASP A 151 -12.23 -1.56 53.14
C ASP A 151 -13.22 -2.42 52.34
N THR A 152 -14.47 -1.99 52.30
CA THR A 152 -15.51 -2.61 51.48
C THR A 152 -15.18 -2.47 50.00
N ARG A 153 -14.73 -1.29 49.56
CA ARG A 153 -14.29 -1.05 48.17
C ARG A 153 -13.15 -1.97 47.79
N LYS A 154 -12.14 -2.13 48.65
CA LYS A 154 -10.99 -2.99 48.37
C LYS A 154 -11.42 -4.46 48.19
N LYS A 155 -12.35 -4.93 49.03
CA LYS A 155 -12.94 -6.26 48.89
C LYS A 155 -13.73 -6.39 47.59
N GLN A 156 -14.63 -5.45 47.31
CA GLN A 156 -15.43 -5.46 46.08
C GLN A 156 -14.57 -5.38 44.81
N ALA A 157 -13.50 -4.59 44.81
CA ALA A 157 -12.60 -4.45 43.67
C ALA A 157 -11.82 -5.74 43.33
N SER A 158 -11.74 -6.70 44.25
CA SER A 158 -11.14 -8.02 44.03
C SER A 158 -12.13 -9.10 43.60
N LEU A 159 -13.43 -8.79 43.56
CA LEU A 159 -14.48 -9.75 43.21
C LEU A 159 -14.61 -9.94 41.70
N PHE A 160 -14.79 -11.19 41.28
CA PHE A 160 -15.16 -11.53 39.91
C PHE A 160 -16.64 -11.23 39.65
N TYR A 161 -17.01 -11.16 38.37
CA TYR A 161 -18.30 -10.64 37.91
C TYR A 161 -19.49 -11.34 38.57
N HIS A 162 -19.48 -12.67 38.66
CA HIS A 162 -20.54 -13.46 39.32
C HIS A 162 -20.66 -13.18 40.83
N GLU A 163 -19.57 -12.79 41.49
CA GLU A 163 -19.57 -12.42 42.91
C GLU A 163 -20.08 -11.00 43.10
N LEU A 164 -19.74 -10.09 42.19
CA LEU A 164 -20.29 -8.73 42.15
C LEU A 164 -21.80 -8.75 41.93
N GLU A 165 -22.30 -9.61 41.04
CA GLU A 165 -23.74 -9.82 40.82
C GLU A 165 -24.43 -10.31 42.10
N LYS A 166 -23.85 -11.29 42.79
CA LYS A 166 -24.38 -11.79 44.08
C LYS A 166 -24.33 -10.75 45.20
N ALA A 167 -23.33 -9.88 45.18
CA ALA A 167 -23.18 -8.79 46.14
C ALA A 167 -24.02 -7.55 45.79
N GLU A 168 -24.87 -7.64 44.75
CA GLU A 168 -25.75 -6.57 44.28
C GLU A 168 -25.00 -5.26 43.99
N VAL A 169 -23.74 -5.36 43.55
CA VAL A 169 -22.94 -4.20 43.17
C VAL A 169 -23.43 -3.67 41.83
N SER A 170 -23.63 -2.36 41.72
CA SER A 170 -24.04 -1.72 40.46
C SER A 170 -22.91 -1.82 39.43
N ILE A 171 -23.21 -2.44 38.29
CA ILE A 171 -22.30 -2.63 37.16
C ILE A 171 -22.95 -2.05 35.92
N LYS A 172 -22.22 -1.16 35.24
CA LYS A 172 -22.66 -0.53 34.00
C LYS A 172 -21.62 -0.79 32.92
N TYR A 173 -22.08 -1.14 31.72
CA TYR A 173 -21.24 -1.32 30.56
C TYR A 173 -21.66 -0.34 29.48
N SER A 174 -20.89 0.73 29.36
CA SER A 174 -21.23 1.88 28.52
C SER A 174 -20.60 1.70 27.15
N LYS A 175 -21.40 1.78 26.08
CA LYS A 175 -20.88 1.92 24.72
C LYS A 175 -20.36 3.35 24.55
N PHE A 176 -19.17 3.51 23.97
CA PHE A 176 -18.67 4.81 23.59
C PHE A 176 -19.60 5.44 22.53
N PRO A 177 -19.72 6.78 22.49
CA PRO A 177 -20.39 7.46 21.40
C PRO A 177 -19.81 7.05 20.04
N PRO A 178 -20.57 7.17 18.93
CA PRO A 178 -20.08 6.83 17.60
C PRO A 178 -18.86 7.70 17.24
N ILE A 179 -17.66 7.14 17.44
CA ILE A 179 -16.41 7.88 17.23
C ILE A 179 -16.19 8.25 15.76
N ARG A 180 -16.90 7.63 14.82
CA ARG A 180 -16.95 8.05 13.42
C ARG A 180 -17.41 9.51 13.24
N GLU A 181 -18.13 10.09 14.20
CA GLU A 181 -18.45 11.52 14.18
C GLU A 181 -17.19 12.41 14.26
N PHE A 182 -16.06 11.87 14.76
CA PHE A 182 -14.77 12.54 14.63
C PHE A 182 -14.29 12.63 13.19
N ASP A 183 -14.78 11.83 12.24
CA ASP A 183 -14.48 12.05 10.80
C ASP A 183 -15.10 13.34 10.30
N THR A 184 -16.25 13.75 10.82
CA THR A 184 -16.82 15.06 10.49
C THR A 184 -15.86 16.16 10.95
N PHE A 185 -15.26 16.01 12.14
CA PHE A 185 -14.20 16.90 12.63
C PHE A 185 -12.86 16.73 11.90
N GLY A 186 -12.51 15.53 11.46
CA GLY A 186 -11.28 15.21 10.73
C GLY A 186 -11.31 15.70 9.28
N LYS A 187 -12.49 15.70 8.64
CA LYS A 187 -12.78 16.42 7.38
C LYS A 187 -12.63 17.92 7.56
N LEU A 188 -13.14 18.45 8.69
CA LEU A 188 -12.93 19.86 9.08
C LEU A 188 -11.45 20.19 9.42
N ASN A 189 -10.66 19.21 9.88
CA ASN A 189 -9.26 19.37 10.31
C ASN A 189 -8.21 18.65 9.44
N TYR A 190 -8.58 18.27 8.21
CA TYR A 190 -7.65 17.92 7.14
C TYR A 190 -6.62 16.80 7.42
N THR A 191 -6.97 15.72 8.13
CA THR A 191 -6.09 14.52 8.26
C THR A 191 -5.80 13.87 6.90
N GLU A 192 -6.72 13.99 5.94
CA GLU A 192 -6.52 13.59 4.55
C GLU A 192 -5.44 14.44 3.84
N VAL A 193 -5.32 15.73 4.17
CA VAL A 193 -4.24 16.59 3.64
C VAL A 193 -2.89 16.13 4.14
N LEU A 194 -2.75 15.64 5.36
CA LEU A 194 -1.47 15.10 5.85
C LEU A 194 -1.03 13.90 5.00
N ARG A 195 -1.97 12.99 4.67
CA ARG A 195 -1.69 11.84 3.79
C ARG A 195 -1.30 12.31 2.38
N HIS A 196 -2.08 13.23 1.79
CA HIS A 196 -1.76 13.76 0.47
C HIS A 196 -0.46 14.58 0.45
N ARG A 197 -0.14 15.31 1.52
CA ARG A 197 1.10 16.08 1.64
C ARG A 197 2.31 15.17 1.59
N SER A 198 2.29 14.02 2.29
CA SER A 198 3.36 13.03 2.19
C SER A 198 3.51 12.54 0.74
N ASN A 199 2.41 12.12 0.10
CA ASN A 199 2.43 11.62 -1.27
C ASN A 199 2.89 12.66 -2.29
N ILE A 200 2.44 13.91 -2.15
CA ILE A 200 2.85 15.04 -3.00
C ILE A 200 4.34 15.29 -2.80
N ASN A 201 4.82 15.35 -1.56
CA ASN A 201 6.23 15.57 -1.27
C ASN A 201 7.10 14.48 -1.87
N ASP A 202 6.70 13.21 -1.77
CA ASP A 202 7.44 12.10 -2.38
C ASP A 202 7.49 12.22 -3.91
N LEU A 203 6.38 12.57 -4.55
CA LEU A 203 6.30 12.77 -6.00
C LEU A 203 7.14 13.96 -6.46
N VAL A 204 7.01 15.09 -5.78
CA VAL A 204 7.76 16.31 -6.06
C VAL A 204 9.26 16.05 -5.87
N ASN A 205 9.67 15.40 -4.77
CA ASN A 205 11.07 15.04 -4.55
C ASN A 205 11.62 14.09 -5.62
N CYS A 206 10.81 13.14 -6.09
CA CYS A 206 11.18 12.29 -7.23
C CYS A 206 11.41 13.15 -8.48
N LEU A 207 10.50 14.08 -8.80
CA LEU A 207 10.64 14.98 -9.94
C LEU A 207 11.84 15.93 -9.79
N THR A 208 12.08 16.53 -8.62
CA THR A 208 13.24 17.43 -8.39
C THR A 208 14.55 16.73 -8.71
N LYS A 209 14.71 15.47 -8.31
CA LYS A 209 15.92 14.67 -8.59
C LYS A 209 16.13 14.40 -10.08
N LEU A 210 15.06 14.49 -10.86
CA LEU A 210 15.04 14.22 -12.29
C LEU A 210 15.15 15.48 -13.14
N LEU A 211 15.15 16.67 -12.52
CA LEU A 211 15.19 17.93 -13.22
C LEU A 211 16.58 18.55 -13.17
N PRO A 212 16.98 19.30 -14.21
CA PRO A 212 18.17 20.14 -14.13
C PRO A 212 18.14 21.04 -12.89
N SER A 213 19.31 21.27 -12.29
CA SER A 213 19.45 22.13 -11.12
C SER A 213 18.90 23.53 -11.39
N GLY A 214 17.94 23.97 -10.56
CA GLY A 214 17.34 25.31 -10.65
C GLY A 214 15.92 25.37 -11.21
N VAL A 215 15.34 24.24 -11.67
CA VAL A 215 13.90 24.19 -11.99
C VAL A 215 13.10 24.23 -10.68
N ASP A 216 12.36 25.31 -10.48
CA ASP A 216 11.45 25.45 -9.34
C ASP A 216 10.14 24.69 -9.60
N ILE A 217 9.86 23.71 -8.75
CA ILE A 217 8.63 22.92 -8.79
C ILE A 217 7.78 23.10 -7.53
N GLU A 218 8.01 24.16 -6.75
CA GLU A 218 7.17 24.51 -5.62
C GLU A 218 5.74 24.82 -6.07
N HIS A 219 5.57 25.48 -7.22
CA HIS A 219 4.25 25.74 -7.79
C HIS A 219 3.44 24.44 -8.04
N LEU A 220 4.11 23.34 -8.42
CA LEU A 220 3.46 22.02 -8.55
C LEU A 220 2.92 21.55 -7.19
N ARG A 221 3.74 21.65 -6.14
CA ARG A 221 3.37 21.26 -4.78
C ARG A 221 2.18 22.08 -4.28
N GLU A 222 2.24 23.39 -4.45
CA GLU A 222 1.19 24.33 -4.05
C GLU A 222 -0.11 24.06 -4.80
N SER A 223 -0.05 23.86 -6.12
CA SER A 223 -1.23 23.56 -6.95
C SER A 223 -1.93 22.27 -6.53
N LEU A 224 -1.18 21.19 -6.29
CA LEU A 224 -1.77 19.92 -5.87
C LEU A 224 -2.35 20.00 -4.46
N LEU A 225 -1.67 20.66 -3.52
CA LEU A 225 -2.18 20.85 -2.16
C LEU A 225 -3.42 21.74 -2.15
N SER A 226 -3.41 22.83 -2.92
CA SER A 226 -4.58 23.70 -3.14
C SER A 226 -5.76 22.89 -3.66
N GLY A 227 -5.52 22.00 -4.64
CA GLY A 227 -6.54 21.12 -5.19
C GLY A 227 -7.19 20.23 -4.12
N VAL A 228 -6.37 19.53 -3.33
CA VAL A 228 -6.85 18.66 -2.24
C VAL A 228 -7.60 19.47 -1.19
N ASN A 229 -7.05 20.60 -0.75
CA ASN A 229 -7.67 21.45 0.26
C ASN A 229 -9.04 21.95 -0.20
N SER A 230 -9.15 22.46 -1.42
CA SER A 230 -10.41 22.99 -1.94
C SER A 230 -11.44 21.91 -2.21
N ARG A 231 -11.03 20.67 -2.55
CA ARG A 231 -11.96 19.54 -2.59
C ARG A 231 -12.54 19.29 -1.20
N LEU A 232 -11.70 19.21 -0.17
CA LEU A 232 -12.12 18.93 1.20
C LEU A 232 -13.00 20.07 1.76
N ILE A 233 -12.67 21.33 1.47
CA ILE A 233 -13.54 22.47 1.75
C ILE A 233 -14.89 22.26 1.05
N GLY A 234 -14.89 21.92 -0.24
CA GLY A 234 -16.11 21.64 -0.99
C GLY A 234 -16.92 20.48 -0.39
N GLU A 235 -16.29 19.43 0.12
CA GLU A 235 -16.99 18.31 0.79
C GLU A 235 -17.62 18.71 2.13
N VAL A 236 -17.06 19.71 2.81
CA VAL A 236 -17.55 20.21 4.10
C VAL A 236 -18.61 21.30 3.93
N THR A 237 -18.31 22.33 3.14
CA THR A 237 -19.19 23.50 2.93
C THR A 237 -20.25 23.22 1.87
N GLU A 238 -20.03 22.17 1.09
CA GLU A 238 -20.83 21.80 -0.06
C GLU A 238 -20.94 22.92 -1.13
N GLU A 239 -19.95 23.81 -1.17
CA GLU A 239 -19.88 24.92 -2.11
C GLU A 239 -19.29 24.48 -3.46
N THR A 240 -20.06 24.71 -4.53
CA THR A 240 -19.64 24.39 -5.90
C THR A 240 -18.35 25.10 -6.33
N TYR A 241 -18.09 26.31 -5.81
CA TYR A 241 -16.87 27.05 -6.11
C TYR A 241 -15.60 26.29 -5.67
N SER A 242 -15.62 25.72 -4.47
CA SER A 242 -14.49 24.97 -3.89
C SER A 242 -14.18 23.71 -4.70
N TYR A 243 -15.21 23.01 -5.18
CA TYR A 243 -15.03 21.89 -6.10
C TYR A 243 -14.46 22.31 -7.45
N ARG A 244 -14.92 23.44 -8.02
CA ARG A 244 -14.36 23.97 -9.29
C ARG A 244 -12.89 24.35 -9.12
N HIS A 245 -12.54 25.03 -8.02
CA HIS A 245 -11.16 25.40 -7.72
C HIS A 245 -10.25 24.18 -7.56
N SER A 246 -10.76 23.09 -6.96
CA SER A 246 -10.05 21.82 -6.88
C SER A 246 -9.69 21.27 -8.27
N ILE A 247 -10.65 21.29 -9.21
CA ILE A 247 -10.45 20.81 -10.58
C ILE A 247 -9.41 21.67 -11.30
N PHE A 248 -9.49 23.00 -11.17
CA PHE A 248 -8.51 23.92 -11.76
C PHE A 248 -7.10 23.74 -11.17
N SER A 249 -6.99 23.65 -9.85
CA SER A 249 -5.70 23.47 -9.16
C SER A 249 -5.06 22.12 -9.50
N SER A 250 -5.84 21.04 -9.55
CA SER A 250 -5.37 19.72 -9.98
C SER A 250 -4.90 19.74 -11.43
N SER A 251 -5.63 20.44 -12.31
CA SER A 251 -5.27 20.62 -13.72
C SER A 251 -4.01 21.46 -13.90
N ALA A 252 -3.80 22.48 -13.07
CA ALA A 252 -2.58 23.29 -13.07
C ALA A 252 -1.35 22.44 -12.68
N GLY A 253 -1.49 21.52 -11.72
CA GLY A 253 -0.43 20.56 -11.40
C GLY A 253 -0.09 19.63 -12.57
N VAL A 254 -1.11 19.16 -13.31
CA VAL A 254 -0.88 18.39 -14.55
C VAL A 254 -0.19 19.24 -15.61
N GLU A 255 -0.60 20.50 -15.76
CA GLU A 255 -0.02 21.44 -16.71
C GLU A 255 1.47 21.68 -16.45
N GLU A 256 1.85 21.82 -15.18
CA GLU A 256 3.25 22.01 -14.78
C GLU A 256 4.12 20.80 -15.15
N VAL A 257 3.63 19.59 -14.92
CA VAL A 257 4.34 18.39 -15.36
C VAL A 257 4.40 18.27 -16.88
N ALA A 258 3.32 18.63 -17.59
CA ALA A 258 3.36 18.67 -19.05
C ALA A 258 4.39 19.69 -19.57
N ASN A 259 4.47 20.88 -18.96
CA ASN A 259 5.48 21.89 -19.27
C ASN A 259 6.89 21.32 -19.10
N ILE A 260 7.17 20.73 -17.93
CA ILE A 260 8.45 20.09 -17.62
C ILE A 260 8.84 19.07 -18.71
N ILE A 261 7.91 18.19 -19.08
CA ILE A 261 8.15 17.17 -20.11
C ILE A 261 8.49 17.84 -21.45
N LEU A 262 7.68 18.81 -21.88
CA LEU A 262 7.88 19.46 -23.17
C LEU A 262 9.16 20.31 -23.22
N THR A 263 9.56 20.90 -22.09
CA THR A 263 10.84 21.62 -21.95
C THR A 263 12.02 20.65 -22.06
N ILE A 264 12.02 19.56 -21.29
CA ILE A 264 13.11 18.56 -21.30
C ILE A 264 13.26 17.94 -22.69
N ILE A 265 12.15 17.57 -23.33
CA ILE A 265 12.21 16.73 -24.53
C ILE A 265 12.34 17.54 -25.83
N LYS A 266 11.71 18.72 -25.89
CA LYS A 266 11.55 19.44 -27.16
C LYS A 266 12.10 20.87 -27.14
N SER A 267 12.57 21.37 -25.99
CA SER A 267 12.83 22.82 -25.81
C SER A 267 11.65 23.65 -26.34
N ALA A 268 10.42 23.18 -26.09
CA ALA A 268 9.24 23.72 -26.73
C ALA A 268 8.94 25.15 -26.25
N ASP A 269 8.45 25.98 -27.16
CA ASP A 269 7.74 27.19 -26.79
C ASP A 269 6.40 26.80 -26.13
N LEU A 270 6.25 27.17 -24.87
CA LEU A 270 5.10 26.84 -24.03
C LEU A 270 4.11 28.00 -23.93
N GLU A 271 4.45 29.18 -24.46
CA GLU A 271 3.59 30.35 -24.38
C GLU A 271 2.30 30.14 -25.18
N ASN A 272 1.17 30.61 -24.62
CA ASN A 272 -0.15 30.61 -25.25
C ASN A 272 -0.76 29.24 -25.62
N LYS A 273 -0.26 28.13 -25.04
CA LYS A 273 -0.85 26.78 -25.24
C LYS A 273 -1.83 26.42 -24.12
N THR A 274 -2.98 25.88 -24.49
CA THR A 274 -3.94 25.31 -23.54
C THR A 274 -3.44 23.97 -22.99
N LEU A 275 -3.90 23.55 -21.80
CA LEU A 275 -3.59 22.22 -21.25
C LEU A 275 -3.87 21.09 -22.26
N GLY A 276 -5.01 21.14 -22.96
CA GLY A 276 -5.35 20.14 -23.98
C GLY A 276 -4.25 20.00 -25.03
N LYS A 277 -3.81 21.13 -25.62
CA LYS A 277 -2.71 21.15 -26.59
C LYS A 277 -1.38 20.66 -26.00
N LYS A 278 -1.07 21.02 -24.77
CA LYS A 278 0.14 20.53 -24.09
C LYS A 278 0.10 19.02 -23.91
N LEU A 279 -1.05 18.47 -23.52
CA LEU A 279 -1.25 17.03 -23.38
C LEU A 279 -1.24 16.30 -24.73
N ASP A 280 -1.78 16.90 -25.80
CA ASP A 280 -1.60 16.43 -27.19
C ASP A 280 -0.12 16.32 -27.54
N GLU A 281 0.66 17.38 -27.32
CA GLU A 281 2.10 17.38 -27.62
C GLU A 281 2.87 16.36 -26.78
N VAL A 282 2.50 16.16 -25.51
CA VAL A 282 3.07 15.10 -24.67
C VAL A 282 2.78 13.72 -25.28
N ARG A 283 1.54 13.46 -25.72
CA ARG A 283 1.18 12.21 -26.40
C ARG A 283 1.97 12.02 -27.69
N ASP A 284 2.13 13.08 -28.49
CA ASP A 284 2.87 13.04 -29.76
C ASP A 284 4.35 12.73 -29.52
N VAL A 285 4.97 13.40 -28.54
CA VAL A 285 6.37 13.17 -28.16
C VAL A 285 6.61 11.71 -27.81
N PHE A 286 5.74 11.13 -26.99
CA PHE A 286 5.85 9.73 -26.59
C PHE A 286 5.52 8.75 -27.72
N SER A 287 4.58 9.10 -28.62
CA SER A 287 4.21 8.27 -29.77
C SER A 287 5.30 8.25 -30.85
N GLN A 288 5.99 9.38 -31.06
CA GLN A 288 7.10 9.51 -32.03
C GLN A 288 8.41 8.94 -31.49
N ASN A 289 8.51 8.72 -30.18
CA ASN A 289 9.70 8.17 -29.53
C ASN A 289 9.35 6.89 -28.75
N PRO A 290 8.86 5.82 -29.40
CA PRO A 290 8.44 4.58 -28.74
C PRO A 290 9.59 3.84 -28.03
N LYS A 291 10.83 4.27 -28.28
CA LYS A 291 12.05 3.83 -27.57
C LYS A 291 12.12 4.28 -26.12
N TYR A 292 11.26 5.21 -25.70
CA TYR A 292 11.06 5.54 -24.30
C TYR A 292 9.75 4.88 -23.89
N PHE A 293 9.79 3.99 -22.90
CA PHE A 293 8.69 3.10 -22.52
C PHE A 293 7.38 3.86 -22.31
N VAL A 294 6.36 3.68 -23.15
CA VAL A 294 5.02 4.24 -22.89
C VAL A 294 3.93 3.33 -23.45
N LYS A 295 3.00 2.92 -22.58
CA LYS A 295 1.69 2.46 -23.02
C LYS A 295 0.89 3.67 -23.50
N THR A 296 1.08 4.05 -24.76
CA THR A 296 0.50 5.26 -25.37
C THR A 296 -1.02 5.30 -25.22
N GLU A 297 -1.70 4.15 -25.29
CA GLU A 297 -3.14 4.02 -25.02
C GLU A 297 -3.51 4.44 -23.59
N THR A 298 -2.75 4.02 -22.58
CA THR A 298 -2.99 4.40 -21.19
C THR A 298 -2.79 5.90 -20.99
N LEU A 299 -1.71 6.45 -21.56
CA LEU A 299 -1.46 7.89 -21.53
C LEU A 299 -2.59 8.65 -22.23
N GLU A 300 -3.06 8.16 -23.37
CA GLU A 300 -4.17 8.74 -24.13
C GLU A 300 -5.45 8.78 -23.30
N TYR A 301 -5.87 7.66 -22.71
CA TYR A 301 -7.09 7.61 -21.90
C TYR A 301 -7.03 8.55 -20.69
N ILE A 302 -5.91 8.56 -19.96
CA ILE A 302 -5.72 9.43 -18.80
C ILE A 302 -5.82 10.90 -19.22
N THR A 303 -5.08 11.29 -20.26
CA THR A 303 -4.98 12.70 -20.68
C THR A 303 -6.23 13.23 -21.37
N ARG A 304 -6.97 12.39 -22.12
CA ARG A 304 -8.30 12.73 -22.66
C ARG A 304 -9.30 12.96 -21.53
N LEU A 305 -9.31 12.10 -20.50
CA LEU A 305 -10.23 12.25 -19.38
C LEU A 305 -9.93 13.50 -18.54
N ILE A 306 -8.66 13.80 -18.28
CA ILE A 306 -8.24 15.07 -17.63
C ILE A 306 -8.78 16.27 -18.42
N THR A 307 -8.61 16.25 -19.74
CA THR A 307 -9.05 17.35 -20.62
C THR A 307 -10.58 17.49 -20.60
N SER A 308 -11.32 16.38 -20.65
CA SER A 308 -12.79 16.38 -20.56
C SER A 308 -13.27 17.00 -19.25
N VAL A 309 -12.74 16.54 -18.11
CA VAL A 309 -13.15 17.04 -16.78
C VAL A 309 -12.84 18.54 -16.63
N ARG A 310 -11.70 19.01 -17.15
CA ARG A 310 -11.34 20.44 -17.11
C ARG A 310 -12.27 21.29 -18.01
N ASN A 311 -12.53 20.82 -19.23
CA ASN A 311 -13.30 21.58 -20.22
C ASN A 311 -14.78 21.71 -19.82
N ASP A 312 -15.36 20.66 -19.23
CA ASP A 312 -16.74 20.68 -18.72
C ASP A 312 -16.97 21.82 -17.70
N ILE A 313 -15.94 22.17 -16.92
CA ILE A 313 -16.01 23.26 -15.93
C ILE A 313 -15.68 24.62 -16.56
N ALA A 314 -14.74 24.69 -17.49
CA ALA A 314 -14.32 25.93 -18.14
C ALA A 314 -15.37 26.47 -19.13
N HIS A 315 -16.16 25.58 -19.74
CA HIS A 315 -17.20 25.90 -20.71
C HIS A 315 -18.52 25.22 -20.31
N PRO A 316 -19.18 25.67 -19.23
CA PRO A 316 -20.41 25.04 -18.79
C PRO A 316 -21.49 25.18 -19.87
N CYS A 317 -21.97 24.05 -20.41
CA CYS A 317 -23.09 24.05 -21.35
C CYS A 317 -24.32 24.67 -20.67
N SER A 318 -24.90 25.70 -21.29
CA SER A 318 -26.03 26.49 -20.76
C SER A 318 -27.32 25.69 -20.56
N GLU A 319 -27.42 24.48 -21.11
CA GLU A 319 -28.63 23.64 -21.08
C GLU A 319 -28.72 22.74 -19.84
N ASN A 320 -27.64 22.55 -19.09
CA ASN A 320 -27.64 21.75 -17.86
C ASN A 320 -27.00 22.56 -16.73
N SER A 321 -27.82 23.06 -15.78
CA SER A 321 -27.26 23.48 -14.49
C SER A 321 -26.60 22.24 -13.88
N TYR A 322 -25.27 22.18 -13.91
CA TYR A 322 -24.54 21.01 -13.41
C TYR A 322 -25.01 20.69 -11.99
N SER A 323 -25.50 19.46 -11.79
CA SER A 323 -25.79 18.98 -10.46
C SER A 323 -24.50 19.12 -9.63
N LYS A 324 -24.64 19.70 -8.44
CA LYS A 324 -23.55 19.83 -7.47
C LYS A 324 -22.85 18.50 -7.21
N ASP A 325 -23.61 17.40 -7.21
CA ASP A 325 -23.08 16.04 -7.05
C ASP A 325 -22.15 15.65 -8.19
N ILE A 326 -22.47 16.05 -9.43
CA ILE A 326 -21.62 15.79 -10.60
C ILE A 326 -20.30 16.55 -10.46
N ILE A 327 -20.33 17.83 -10.04
CA ILE A 327 -19.12 18.63 -9.86
C ILE A 327 -18.27 18.07 -8.70
N ALA A 328 -18.89 17.59 -7.63
CA ALA A 328 -18.19 16.92 -6.54
C ALA A 328 -17.47 15.65 -7.02
N ILE A 329 -18.14 14.81 -7.82
CA ILE A 329 -17.55 13.62 -8.45
C ILE A 329 -16.39 14.00 -9.37
N GLN A 330 -16.59 15.01 -10.23
CA GLN A 330 -15.56 15.52 -11.14
C GLN A 330 -14.34 16.07 -10.39
N SER A 331 -14.54 16.74 -9.25
CA SER A 331 -13.46 17.23 -8.39
C SER A 331 -12.62 16.08 -7.82
N ARG A 332 -13.26 15.05 -7.28
CA ARG A 332 -12.56 13.85 -6.79
C ARG A 332 -11.80 13.15 -7.92
N LEU A 333 -12.44 13.00 -9.08
CA LEU A 333 -11.82 12.39 -10.26
C LEU A 333 -10.61 13.20 -10.74
N SER A 334 -10.71 14.53 -10.79
CA SER A 334 -9.62 15.41 -11.23
C SER A 334 -8.37 15.26 -10.36
N SER A 335 -8.52 15.26 -9.04
CA SER A 335 -7.38 15.04 -8.13
C SER A 335 -6.75 13.67 -8.35
N GLN A 336 -7.55 12.60 -8.45
CA GLN A 336 -7.06 11.25 -8.68
C GLN A 336 -6.32 11.11 -10.02
N LEU A 337 -6.86 11.71 -11.08
CA LEU A 337 -6.23 11.71 -12.40
C LEU A 337 -4.92 12.51 -12.41
N ALA A 338 -4.85 13.63 -11.70
CA ALA A 338 -3.61 14.38 -11.56
C ALA A 338 -2.53 13.51 -10.91
N PHE A 339 -2.83 12.86 -9.78
CA PHE A 339 -1.87 11.96 -9.13
C PHE A 339 -1.47 10.78 -10.01
N ALA A 340 -2.42 10.14 -10.68
CA ALA A 340 -2.16 9.02 -11.57
C ALA A 340 -1.26 9.45 -12.75
N PHE A 341 -1.56 10.59 -13.37
CA PHE A 341 -0.74 11.16 -14.45
C PHE A 341 0.68 11.43 -13.97
N LEU A 342 0.83 12.14 -12.84
CA LEU A 342 2.13 12.44 -12.24
C LEU A 342 2.95 11.19 -11.96
N GLN A 343 2.35 10.20 -11.30
CA GLN A 343 3.01 8.94 -10.98
C GLN A 343 3.42 8.18 -12.24
N PHE A 344 2.51 8.11 -13.22
CA PHE A 344 2.74 7.43 -14.48
C PHE A 344 3.88 8.09 -15.25
N THR A 345 3.84 9.40 -15.46
CA THR A 345 4.85 10.13 -16.22
C THR A 345 6.20 10.15 -15.50
N THR A 346 6.24 10.39 -14.19
CA THR A 346 7.48 10.39 -13.40
C THR A 346 8.17 9.03 -13.45
N LYS A 347 7.43 7.93 -13.19
CA LYS A 347 8.01 6.58 -13.23
C LYS A 347 8.50 6.22 -14.62
N THR A 348 7.71 6.57 -15.63
CA THR A 348 8.05 6.34 -17.03
C THR A 348 9.32 7.08 -17.42
N LEU A 349 9.38 8.38 -17.17
CA LEU A 349 10.50 9.24 -17.57
C LEU A 349 11.75 8.97 -16.77
N SER A 350 11.65 8.73 -15.46
CA SER A 350 12.81 8.50 -14.59
C SER A 350 13.74 7.38 -15.07
N SER A 351 13.20 6.41 -15.82
CA SER A 351 13.98 5.31 -16.39
C SER A 351 14.90 5.73 -17.54
N PHE A 352 14.65 6.89 -18.14
CA PHE A 352 15.34 7.39 -19.33
C PHE A 352 16.03 8.73 -19.09
N LEU A 353 16.17 9.14 -17.83
CA LEU A 353 16.90 10.35 -17.47
C LEU A 353 18.26 9.96 -16.91
N ASP A 354 19.30 10.70 -17.31
CA ASP A 354 20.63 10.58 -16.74
C ASP A 354 20.69 11.24 -15.34
N GLN A 355 21.86 11.17 -14.71
CA GLN A 355 22.10 11.80 -13.40
C GLN A 355 21.92 13.33 -13.38
N ASN A 356 21.85 13.98 -14.55
CA ASN A 356 21.64 15.41 -14.70
C ASN A 356 20.20 15.75 -15.10
N GLY A 357 19.30 14.76 -15.15
CA GLY A 357 17.91 14.96 -15.54
C GLY A 357 17.70 15.16 -17.04
N GLN A 358 18.67 14.75 -17.87
CA GLN A 358 18.56 14.81 -19.33
C GLN A 358 18.13 13.46 -19.89
N LEU A 359 17.32 13.48 -20.96
CA LEU A 359 16.96 12.24 -21.65
C LEU A 359 18.21 11.55 -22.21
N VAL A 360 18.45 10.32 -21.80
CA VAL A 360 19.50 9.50 -22.40
C VAL A 360 19.13 9.20 -23.85
N ASN A 361 20.07 9.40 -24.77
CA ASN A 361 19.81 9.11 -26.17
C ASN A 361 19.90 7.60 -26.40
N VAL A 362 18.74 6.94 -26.33
CA VAL A 362 18.61 5.51 -26.57
C VAL A 362 18.73 5.22 -28.06
N GLN A 363 19.66 4.34 -28.42
CA GLN A 363 19.73 3.69 -29.72
C GLN A 363 19.41 2.21 -29.55
N ILE A 364 18.35 1.73 -30.21
CA ILE A 364 18.15 0.29 -30.37
C ILE A 364 19.26 -0.21 -31.30
N LEU A 365 20.04 -1.16 -30.81
CA LEU A 365 21.13 -1.76 -31.59
C LEU A 365 20.52 -2.65 -32.66
N GLU A 366 21.00 -2.48 -33.90
CA GLU A 366 20.86 -3.54 -34.90
C GLU A 366 21.56 -4.79 -34.39
N THR A 367 20.95 -5.95 -34.66
CA THR A 367 21.49 -7.26 -34.29
C THR A 367 22.97 -7.35 -34.69
N PRO A 368 23.91 -7.39 -33.71
CA PRO A 368 25.32 -7.49 -34.03
C PRO A 368 25.59 -8.75 -34.85
N THR A 369 26.49 -8.66 -35.81
CA THR A 369 26.95 -9.86 -36.53
C THR A 369 27.84 -10.69 -35.60
N ASP A 370 27.74 -12.02 -35.67
CA ASP A 370 28.53 -12.97 -34.86
C ASP A 370 30.06 -12.83 -35.02
N LYS A 371 30.53 -12.04 -36.00
CA LYS A 371 31.95 -11.71 -36.21
C LYS A 371 32.49 -10.63 -35.26
N ASN A 372 31.61 -9.94 -34.54
CA ASN A 372 31.98 -8.82 -33.68
C ASN A 372 32.40 -9.34 -32.30
N GLN A 373 33.69 -9.33 -31.99
CA GLN A 373 34.23 -9.79 -30.68
C GLN A 373 33.94 -8.83 -29.52
N THR A 374 33.09 -7.82 -29.73
CA THR A 374 32.70 -6.88 -28.68
C THR A 374 32.02 -7.64 -27.54
N ILE A 375 32.51 -7.46 -26.32
CA ILE A 375 31.89 -8.00 -25.11
C ILE A 375 30.69 -7.12 -24.73
N PHE A 376 29.54 -7.75 -24.58
CA PHE A 376 28.32 -7.15 -24.06
C PHE A 376 27.97 -7.78 -22.71
N TYR A 377 27.20 -7.04 -21.92
CA TYR A 377 26.42 -7.57 -20.82
C TYR A 377 25.03 -7.96 -21.33
N PHE A 378 24.50 -9.05 -20.81
CA PHE A 378 23.20 -9.62 -21.14
C PHE A 378 22.44 -9.88 -19.85
N GLY A 379 21.24 -9.31 -19.75
CA GLY A 379 20.24 -9.70 -18.77
C GLY A 379 19.28 -10.69 -19.42
N PHE A 380 18.99 -11.78 -18.73
CA PHE A 380 17.89 -12.70 -19.03
C PHE A 380 16.94 -12.67 -17.84
N ASP A 381 15.64 -12.62 -18.12
CA ASP A 381 14.60 -12.65 -17.10
C ASP A 381 13.38 -13.41 -17.63
N GLY A 382 12.86 -14.34 -16.85
CA GLY A 382 11.64 -15.07 -17.18
C GLY A 382 10.44 -14.12 -17.23
N ASP A 383 9.56 -14.31 -18.21
CA ASP A 383 8.31 -13.58 -18.27
C ASP A 383 7.24 -14.33 -17.48
N PHE A 384 6.51 -13.61 -16.63
CA PHE A 384 5.39 -14.13 -15.85
C PHE A 384 5.75 -15.30 -14.90
N THR A 385 7.03 -15.49 -14.55
CA THR A 385 7.44 -16.55 -13.61
C THR A 385 6.78 -16.40 -12.24
N GLY A 386 6.61 -15.17 -11.77
CA GLY A 386 5.89 -14.87 -10.53
C GLY A 386 4.44 -15.34 -10.58
N ASP A 387 3.73 -15.05 -11.68
CA ASP A 387 2.34 -15.49 -11.88
C ASP A 387 2.26 -17.02 -12.03
N TYR A 388 3.22 -17.63 -12.72
CA TYR A 388 3.34 -19.09 -12.85
C TYR A 388 3.47 -19.80 -11.50
N LEU A 389 4.27 -19.25 -10.57
CA LEU A 389 4.35 -19.77 -9.20
C LEU A 389 3.10 -19.44 -8.39
N LYS A 390 2.55 -18.22 -8.58
CA LYS A 390 1.34 -17.78 -7.89
C LYS A 390 0.12 -18.63 -8.18
N MET A 391 -0.06 -19.05 -9.43
CA MET A 391 -1.13 -19.98 -9.79
C MET A 391 -1.06 -21.28 -8.99
N ALA A 392 0.15 -21.81 -8.71
CA ALA A 392 0.29 -22.99 -7.86
C ALA A 392 -0.01 -22.70 -6.39
N PHE A 393 0.27 -21.49 -5.88
CA PHE A 393 -0.13 -21.10 -4.52
C PHE A 393 -1.65 -20.99 -4.37
N GLU A 394 -2.34 -20.49 -5.39
CA GLU A 394 -3.78 -20.20 -5.31
C GLU A 394 -4.66 -21.40 -5.69
N GLN A 395 -4.19 -22.28 -6.58
CA GLN A 395 -5.03 -23.30 -7.23
C GLN A 395 -4.54 -24.74 -7.01
N SER A 396 -3.39 -24.92 -6.37
CA SER A 396 -2.73 -26.23 -6.29
C SER A 396 -2.30 -26.59 -4.86
N ASN A 397 -1.58 -27.71 -4.73
CA ASN A 397 -1.04 -28.19 -3.47
C ASN A 397 0.47 -27.88 -3.33
N GLU A 398 1.02 -28.16 -2.14
CA GLU A 398 2.42 -27.91 -1.83
C GLU A 398 3.39 -28.64 -2.76
N ASP A 399 3.05 -29.85 -3.21
CA ASP A 399 3.90 -30.64 -4.10
C ASP A 399 4.03 -29.98 -5.48
N GLU A 400 2.95 -29.41 -6.01
CA GLU A 400 2.99 -28.69 -7.28
C GLU A 400 3.80 -27.39 -7.18
N VAL A 401 3.71 -26.67 -6.06
CA VAL A 401 4.56 -25.49 -5.79
C VAL A 401 6.04 -25.90 -5.80
N ARG A 402 6.39 -26.98 -5.09
CA ARG A 402 7.75 -27.51 -5.07
C ARG A 402 8.20 -27.93 -6.46
N GLN A 403 7.34 -28.59 -7.22
CA GLN A 403 7.63 -29.03 -8.58
C GLN A 403 7.89 -27.84 -9.52
N ARG A 404 7.01 -26.84 -9.55
CA ARG A 404 7.18 -25.64 -10.40
C ARG A 404 8.43 -24.85 -10.03
N SER A 405 8.68 -24.67 -8.73
CA SER A 405 9.91 -24.03 -8.24
C SER A 405 11.17 -24.81 -8.65
N HIS A 406 11.12 -26.14 -8.55
CA HIS A 406 12.21 -27.02 -8.97
C HIS A 406 12.47 -26.92 -10.48
N ILE A 407 11.43 -26.91 -11.32
CA ILE A 407 11.56 -26.74 -12.77
C ILE A 407 12.28 -25.42 -13.08
N VAL A 408 11.85 -24.29 -12.50
CA VAL A 408 12.51 -23.00 -12.72
C VAL A 408 13.98 -23.05 -12.30
N HIS A 409 14.28 -23.62 -11.13
CA HIS A 409 15.65 -23.75 -10.63
C HIS A 409 16.53 -24.60 -11.54
N GLU A 410 16.04 -25.77 -11.99
CA GLU A 410 16.77 -26.67 -12.88
C GLU A 410 17.07 -25.99 -14.22
N VAL A 411 16.08 -25.32 -14.80
CA VAL A 411 16.22 -24.62 -16.08
C VAL A 411 17.28 -23.54 -15.99
N ILE A 412 17.25 -22.71 -14.94
CA ILE A 412 18.23 -21.64 -14.74
C ILE A 412 19.64 -22.22 -14.54
N GLY A 413 19.75 -23.36 -13.85
CA GLY A 413 20.98 -24.14 -13.77
C GLY A 413 21.48 -24.63 -15.13
N GLU A 414 20.58 -25.07 -16.02
CA GLU A 414 20.88 -25.49 -17.39
C GLU A 414 21.33 -24.31 -18.27
N LEU A 415 20.61 -23.19 -18.22
CA LEU A 415 20.96 -21.95 -18.92
C LEU A 415 22.36 -21.46 -18.51
N LYS A 416 22.66 -21.47 -17.21
CA LYS A 416 23.98 -21.11 -16.66
C LYS A 416 25.09 -22.00 -17.22
N LYS A 417 24.88 -23.32 -17.29
CA LYS A 417 25.84 -24.28 -17.88
C LYS A 417 26.04 -24.02 -19.37
N LEU A 418 24.99 -23.68 -20.10
CA LEU A 418 25.07 -23.34 -21.53
C LEU A 418 25.92 -22.09 -21.76
N ILE A 419 25.72 -21.03 -20.96
CA ILE A 419 26.51 -19.81 -21.01
C ILE A 419 27.99 -20.13 -20.75
N TYR A 420 28.32 -20.90 -19.71
CA TYR A 420 29.71 -21.28 -19.43
C TYR A 420 30.36 -22.07 -20.55
N LYS A 421 29.61 -22.97 -21.19
CA LYS A 421 30.11 -23.76 -22.33
C LYS A 421 30.40 -22.86 -23.53
N ALA A 422 29.55 -21.87 -23.79
CA ALA A 422 29.70 -20.94 -24.90
C ALA A 422 30.85 -19.95 -24.68
N THR A 423 31.02 -19.43 -23.45
CA THR A 423 32.05 -18.44 -23.12
C THR A 423 33.40 -19.05 -22.78
N LYS A 424 33.42 -20.33 -22.36
CA LYS A 424 34.58 -21.02 -21.78
C LYS A 424 35.15 -20.30 -20.55
N ASP A 425 34.32 -19.53 -19.83
CA ASP A 425 34.70 -18.78 -18.63
C ASP A 425 33.59 -18.87 -17.57
N HIS A 426 33.90 -19.42 -16.40
CA HIS A 426 32.96 -19.49 -15.27
C HIS A 426 32.66 -18.12 -14.64
N LYS A 427 33.50 -17.11 -14.89
CA LYS A 427 33.29 -15.72 -14.46
C LYS A 427 32.45 -14.92 -15.46
N SER A 428 31.96 -15.54 -16.52
CA SER A 428 31.09 -14.87 -17.50
C SER A 428 29.70 -14.60 -16.92
N VAL A 429 29.19 -15.44 -16.02
CA VAL A 429 27.92 -15.21 -15.32
C VAL A 429 28.22 -14.42 -14.04
N LEU A 430 27.69 -13.21 -13.94
CA LEU A 430 27.84 -12.33 -12.78
C LEU A 430 26.86 -12.71 -11.67
N PHE A 431 25.61 -13.01 -12.01
CA PHE A 431 24.64 -13.63 -11.10
C PHE A 431 23.62 -14.48 -11.87
N ALA A 432 23.03 -15.46 -11.19
CA ALA A 432 21.94 -16.28 -11.70
C ALA A 432 21.09 -16.74 -10.51
N GLU A 433 20.00 -16.03 -10.22
CA GLU A 433 19.16 -16.22 -9.03
C GLU A 433 17.69 -16.09 -9.43
N GLY A 434 16.83 -16.97 -8.88
CA GLY A 434 15.44 -17.08 -9.33
C GLY A 434 15.39 -17.35 -10.83
N ASP A 435 14.62 -16.55 -11.57
CA ASP A 435 14.49 -16.55 -13.03
C ASP A 435 15.41 -15.55 -13.75
N ASN A 436 16.29 -14.87 -13.01
CA ASN A 436 17.13 -13.80 -13.54
C ASN A 436 18.59 -14.27 -13.71
N ILE A 437 19.19 -13.95 -14.86
CA ILE A 437 20.62 -14.20 -15.14
C ILE A 437 21.25 -12.93 -15.70
N LEU A 438 22.39 -12.52 -15.15
CA LEU A 438 23.26 -11.49 -15.73
C LEU A 438 24.59 -12.09 -16.12
N PHE A 439 24.99 -11.95 -17.38
CA PHE A 439 26.25 -12.48 -17.87
C PHE A 439 26.94 -11.52 -18.86
N LYS A 440 28.24 -11.71 -19.07
CA LYS A 440 29.06 -11.01 -20.05
C LYS A 440 29.58 -11.99 -21.10
N ALA A 441 29.43 -11.66 -22.38
CA ALA A 441 29.87 -12.52 -23.48
C ALA A 441 30.03 -11.71 -24.78
N PRO A 442 30.73 -12.23 -25.80
CA PRO A 442 30.54 -11.80 -27.17
C PRO A 442 29.09 -12.03 -27.62
N TYR A 443 28.59 -11.20 -28.52
CA TYR A 443 27.26 -11.45 -29.10
C TYR A 443 27.25 -12.73 -29.94
N GLN A 444 26.32 -13.64 -29.62
CA GLN A 444 26.13 -14.91 -30.32
C GLN A 444 24.62 -15.17 -30.44
N ALA A 445 24.05 -14.96 -31.61
CA ALA A 445 22.60 -15.10 -31.80
C ALA A 445 22.09 -16.51 -31.44
N SER A 446 22.86 -17.55 -31.77
CA SER A 446 22.53 -18.95 -31.43
C SER A 446 22.41 -19.18 -29.93
N LEU A 447 23.35 -18.68 -29.13
CA LEU A 447 23.31 -18.79 -27.68
C LEU A 447 22.04 -18.14 -27.12
N LEU A 448 21.73 -16.91 -27.51
CA LEU A 448 20.59 -16.17 -26.98
C LEU A 448 19.25 -16.85 -27.34
N ASN A 449 19.13 -17.33 -28.58
CA ASN A 449 17.96 -18.08 -29.02
C ASN A 449 17.83 -19.42 -28.29
N ASP A 450 18.94 -20.13 -28.05
CA ASP A 450 18.94 -21.36 -27.26
C ASP A 450 18.51 -21.11 -25.81
N LEU A 451 18.94 -20.00 -25.20
CA LEU A 451 18.50 -19.63 -23.85
C LEU A 451 16.97 -19.46 -23.78
N GLN A 452 16.39 -18.68 -24.69
CA GLN A 452 14.93 -18.49 -24.76
C GLN A 452 14.20 -19.80 -25.06
N ARG A 453 14.72 -20.60 -25.99
CA ARG A 453 14.13 -21.88 -26.39
C ARG A 453 14.10 -22.87 -25.24
N ILE A 454 15.23 -23.10 -24.56
CA ILE A 454 15.33 -24.03 -23.42
C ILE A 454 14.40 -23.58 -22.31
N TYR A 455 14.36 -22.28 -21.99
CA TYR A 455 13.46 -21.76 -20.97
C TYR A 455 11.99 -22.07 -21.31
N LYS A 456 11.59 -21.79 -22.56
CA LYS A 456 10.22 -22.03 -23.04
C LYS A 456 9.83 -23.49 -23.10
N GLU A 457 10.71 -24.36 -23.58
CA GLU A 457 10.47 -25.80 -23.66
C GLU A 457 10.25 -26.42 -22.27
N LYS A 458 10.96 -25.92 -21.25
CA LYS A 458 10.95 -26.52 -19.92
C LYS A 458 9.91 -25.92 -18.98
N THR A 459 9.67 -24.62 -19.07
CA THR A 459 8.74 -23.90 -18.18
C THR A 459 7.38 -23.64 -18.82
N GLY A 460 7.29 -23.66 -20.16
CA GLY A 460 6.14 -23.16 -20.91
C GLY A 460 6.06 -21.63 -21.01
N LEU A 461 6.99 -20.90 -20.38
CA LEU A 461 7.02 -19.45 -20.31
C LEU A 461 8.03 -18.86 -21.31
N THR A 462 7.87 -17.58 -21.67
CA THR A 462 8.89 -16.88 -22.46
C THR A 462 9.98 -16.32 -21.55
N GLY A 463 11.16 -16.07 -22.12
CA GLY A 463 12.24 -15.35 -21.45
C GLY A 463 12.61 -14.11 -22.27
N THR A 464 12.79 -12.98 -21.60
CA THR A 464 13.21 -11.73 -22.21
C THR A 464 14.72 -11.56 -22.05
N ILE A 465 15.41 -11.12 -23.12
CA ILE A 465 16.84 -10.82 -23.07
C ILE A 465 17.10 -9.37 -23.47
N GLY A 466 17.82 -8.65 -22.63
CA GLY A 466 18.26 -7.27 -22.86
C GLY A 466 19.78 -7.22 -22.85
N TYR A 467 20.40 -6.52 -23.79
CA TYR A 467 21.86 -6.43 -23.86
C TYR A 467 22.39 -5.02 -24.16
N GLY A 468 23.62 -4.77 -23.71
CA GLY A 468 24.31 -3.49 -23.83
C GLY A 468 25.79 -3.61 -23.45
N LYS A 469 26.58 -2.57 -23.71
CA LYS A 469 28.00 -2.50 -23.33
C LYS A 469 28.18 -2.16 -21.85
N THR A 470 27.16 -1.60 -21.22
CA THR A 470 27.14 -1.20 -19.81
C THR A 470 25.93 -1.78 -19.07
N LEU A 471 25.99 -1.88 -17.75
CA LEU A 471 24.86 -2.35 -16.94
C LEU A 471 23.61 -1.45 -17.04
N PRO A 472 23.72 -0.11 -17.09
CA PRO A 472 22.57 0.76 -17.35
C PRO A 472 21.86 0.46 -18.68
N GLU A 473 22.62 0.19 -19.75
CA GLU A 473 22.06 -0.20 -21.05
C GLU A 473 21.29 -1.51 -20.97
N VAL A 474 21.80 -2.52 -20.25
CA VAL A 474 21.10 -3.79 -20.02
C VAL A 474 19.80 -3.58 -19.27
N ALA A 475 19.84 -2.82 -18.16
CA ALA A 475 18.64 -2.54 -17.37
C ALA A 475 17.56 -1.84 -18.20
N LEU A 476 17.97 -0.91 -19.07
CA LEU A 476 17.07 -0.22 -19.98
C LEU A 476 16.52 -1.14 -21.08
N ALA A 477 17.38 -1.98 -21.66
CA ALA A 477 17.01 -2.96 -22.67
C ALA A 477 15.95 -3.94 -22.14
N MET A 478 16.17 -4.46 -20.93
CA MET A 478 15.20 -5.34 -20.26
C MET A 478 13.84 -4.67 -20.06
N ARG A 479 13.82 -3.41 -19.60
CA ARG A 479 12.56 -2.66 -19.39
C ARG A 479 11.80 -2.45 -20.70
N LEU A 480 12.47 -2.02 -21.77
CA LEU A 480 11.85 -1.81 -23.08
C LEU A 480 11.38 -3.13 -23.72
N ALA A 481 12.16 -4.20 -23.55
CA ALA A 481 11.85 -5.52 -24.06
C ALA A 481 10.56 -6.08 -23.42
N LYS A 482 10.46 -6.04 -22.08
CA LYS A 482 9.26 -6.45 -21.34
C LYS A 482 8.05 -5.57 -21.62
N ALA A 483 8.26 -4.27 -21.81
CA ALA A 483 7.21 -3.35 -22.19
C ALA A 483 6.53 -3.68 -23.52
N GLN A 484 7.28 -4.23 -24.47
CA GLN A 484 6.80 -4.64 -25.79
C GLN A 484 6.15 -6.03 -25.78
N GLY A 485 5.80 -6.56 -24.60
CA GLY A 485 5.13 -7.85 -24.44
C GLY A 485 6.05 -8.99 -24.01
N GLY A 486 7.35 -8.74 -23.84
CA GLY A 486 8.33 -9.75 -23.43
C GLY A 486 8.68 -10.77 -24.53
N GLY A 487 9.45 -11.79 -24.17
CA GLY A 487 9.83 -12.89 -25.05
C GLY A 487 10.74 -12.52 -26.22
N ASN A 488 11.35 -11.33 -26.20
CA ASN A 488 12.20 -10.80 -27.26
C ASN A 488 13.64 -10.58 -26.79
N ILE A 489 14.54 -10.40 -27.77
CA ILE A 489 15.95 -10.05 -27.54
C ILE A 489 16.15 -8.62 -28.00
N MET A 490 16.58 -7.73 -27.09
CA MET A 490 16.73 -6.30 -27.38
C MET A 490 18.11 -5.79 -26.99
N GLY A 491 18.75 -5.07 -27.91
CA GLY A 491 20.01 -4.38 -27.66
C GLY A 491 19.83 -2.89 -27.54
N ILE A 492 20.49 -2.27 -26.55
CA ILE A 492 20.52 -0.82 -26.40
C ILE A 492 21.97 -0.33 -26.29
N ALA A 493 22.22 0.82 -26.91
CA ALA A 493 23.34 1.68 -26.57
C ALA A 493 22.85 3.07 -26.14
N LEU A 494 23.53 3.67 -25.17
CA LEU A 494 23.36 5.09 -24.83
C LEU A 494 24.40 5.89 -25.63
N LYS A 495 23.94 6.85 -26.44
CA LYS A 495 24.85 7.82 -27.06
C LYS A 495 25.09 8.97 -26.09
N ASN A 496 26.37 9.33 -25.94
CA ASN A 496 26.76 10.60 -25.33
C ASN A 496 26.39 11.78 -26.22
#